data_AF-A0A1V5MW23-F1
#
_entry.id   AF-A0A1V5MW23-F1
#
_cell.length_a   1.000
_cell.length_b   1.000
_cell.length_c   1.000
_cell.angle_alpha   90.00
_cell.angle_beta   90.00
_cell.angle_gamma   90.00
#
_symmetry.space_group_name_H-M   'P 1'
#
loop_
_entity.id
_entity.type
_entity.pdbx_description
1 polymer ?
#
loop_
_entity_poly.entity_id
_entity_poly.type
_entity_poly.pdbx_seq_one_letter_code
_entity_poly.pdbx_strand_id
1 'polypeptide(L)'
;MAKVSKTEVASILAKQKKDVKEKEQKMAFVFNRQKYMIMLAGLVLVLIGFLLMIGGGSDDPNVFSYELFSFRRLTLAPILVIVGFIVEIYAIMKKPKANQETLVSKNEQLR
;
A
#
# COMPACT_ATOMS: atom_id res chain seq x y z
N MET A 1 10.50 -39.41 -30.55
CA MET A 1 11.32 -38.53 -29.68
C MET A 1 11.45 -37.18 -30.38
N ALA A 2 10.65 -36.18 -30.00
CA ALA A 2 10.63 -34.87 -30.67
C ALA A 2 11.87 -34.05 -30.26
N LYS A 3 12.68 -33.70 -31.24
CA LYS A 3 13.91 -32.91 -31.08
C LYS A 3 13.51 -31.44 -31.05
N VAL A 4 13.34 -30.87 -29.86
CA VAL A 4 13.07 -29.42 -29.71
C VAL A 4 14.24 -28.64 -30.31
N SER A 5 13.93 -27.71 -31.22
CA SER A 5 14.92 -26.96 -31.99
C SER A 5 15.62 -25.91 -31.11
N LYS A 6 16.94 -25.73 -31.27
CA LYS A 6 17.73 -24.69 -30.57
C LYS A 6 17.13 -23.29 -30.69
N THR A 7 16.39 -23.03 -31.78
CA THR A 7 15.73 -21.76 -32.06
C THR A 7 14.48 -21.52 -31.18
N GLU A 8 13.75 -22.57 -30.83
CA GLU A 8 12.61 -22.48 -29.89
C GLU A 8 13.09 -22.26 -28.45
N VAL A 9 14.19 -22.91 -28.06
CA VAL A 9 14.78 -22.71 -26.73
C VAL A 9 15.27 -21.27 -26.55
N ALA A 10 15.88 -20.68 -27.58
CA ALA A 10 16.35 -19.30 -27.57
C ALA A 10 15.20 -18.27 -27.49
N SER A 11 14.07 -18.51 -28.16
CA SER A 11 12.91 -17.61 -28.12
C SER A 11 12.16 -17.68 -26.78
N ILE A 12 12.13 -18.85 -26.13
CA ILE A 12 11.56 -19.04 -24.78
C ILE A 12 12.40 -18.30 -23.73
N LEU A 13 13.73 -18.39 -23.82
CA LEU A 13 14.66 -17.67 -22.92
C LEU A 13 14.55 -16.14 -23.07
N ALA A 14 14.44 -15.66 -24.31
CA ALA A 14 14.26 -14.23 -24.59
C ALA A 14 12.91 -13.72 -24.07
N LYS A 15 11.84 -14.52 -24.19
CA LYS A 15 10.51 -14.19 -23.67
C LYS A 15 10.47 -14.19 -22.15
N GLN A 16 11.04 -15.22 -21.50
CA GLN A 16 11.18 -15.26 -20.04
C GLN A 16 11.96 -14.07 -19.47
N LYS A 17 13.08 -13.67 -20.09
CA LYS A 17 13.83 -12.49 -19.65
C LYS A 17 13.00 -11.20 -19.75
N LYS A 18 12.14 -11.09 -20.77
CA LYS A 18 11.28 -9.92 -20.95
C LYS A 18 10.16 -9.88 -19.90
N ASP A 19 9.53 -11.01 -19.63
CA ASP A 19 8.47 -11.14 -18.61
C ASP A 19 9.00 -10.86 -17.19
N VAL A 20 10.22 -11.30 -16.87
CA VAL A 20 10.86 -11.00 -15.58
C VAL A 20 11.17 -9.51 -15.46
N LYS A 21 11.73 -8.89 -16.50
CA LYS A 21 12.08 -7.47 -16.49
C LYS A 21 10.84 -6.56 -16.44
N GLU A 22 9.76 -6.95 -17.09
CA GLU A 22 8.47 -6.25 -17.04
C GLU A 22 7.80 -6.38 -15.66
N LYS A 23 7.86 -7.56 -15.03
CA LYS A 23 7.38 -7.76 -13.65
C LYS A 23 8.21 -6.94 -12.65
N GLU A 24 9.52 -6.91 -12.80
CA GLU A 24 10.42 -6.13 -11.93
C GLU A 24 10.15 -4.62 -12.04
N GLN A 25 9.93 -4.11 -13.27
CA GLN A 25 9.56 -2.72 -13.49
C GLN A 25 8.15 -2.39 -12.96
N LYS A 26 7.18 -3.30 -13.09
CA LYS A 26 5.84 -3.14 -12.50
C LYS A 26 5.90 -3.11 -10.98
N MET A 27 6.72 -3.97 -10.35
CA MET A 27 6.93 -3.97 -8.89
C MET A 27 7.57 -2.65 -8.43
N ALA A 28 8.61 -2.18 -9.13
CA ALA A 28 9.22 -0.89 -8.84
C ALA A 28 8.23 0.29 -8.98
N PHE A 29 7.27 0.20 -9.91
CA PHE A 29 6.22 1.20 -10.08
C PHE A 29 5.12 1.16 -9.00
N VAL A 30 4.85 -0.02 -8.44
CA VAL A 30 3.95 -0.20 -7.28
C VAL A 30 4.57 0.43 -6.02
N PHE A 31 5.89 0.36 -5.86
CA PHE A 31 6.64 0.93 -4.73
C PHE A 31 7.22 2.33 -5.02
N ASN A 32 6.47 3.19 -5.71
CA ASN A 32 6.89 4.59 -5.85
C ASN A 32 6.94 5.27 -4.46
N ARG A 33 7.99 6.06 -4.20
CA ARG A 33 8.21 6.78 -2.92
C ARG A 33 6.98 7.54 -2.43
N GLN A 34 6.21 8.13 -3.34
CA GLN A 34 4.98 8.83 -3.01
C GLN A 34 3.90 7.93 -2.38
N LYS A 35 3.80 6.67 -2.82
CA LYS A 35 2.85 5.71 -2.23
C LYS A 35 3.29 5.23 -0.87
N TYR A 36 4.59 5.00 -0.71
CA TYR A 36 5.17 4.62 0.57
C TYR A 36 4.94 5.71 1.63
N MET A 37 5.04 7.00 1.26
CA MET A 37 4.73 8.11 2.16
C MET A 37 3.27 8.12 2.63
N ILE A 38 2.31 7.84 1.74
CA ILE A 38 0.88 7.79 2.09
C ILE A 38 0.58 6.57 2.97
N MET A 39 1.20 5.42 2.68
CA MET A 39 1.08 4.21 3.51
C MET A 39 1.65 4.45 4.92
N LEU A 40 2.83 5.05 5.02
CA LEU A 40 3.46 5.37 6.30
C LEU A 40 2.61 6.36 7.12
N ALA A 41 1.99 7.35 6.46
CA ALA A 41 1.05 8.25 7.12
C ALA A 41 -0.19 7.52 7.65
N GLY A 42 -0.73 6.55 6.91
CA GLY A 42 -1.83 5.68 7.38
C GLY A 42 -1.43 4.87 8.62
N LEU A 43 -0.26 4.25 8.59
CA LEU A 43 0.29 3.50 9.72
C LEU A 43 0.44 4.36 10.98
N VAL A 44 0.97 5.58 10.84
CA VAL A 44 1.08 6.53 11.96
C VAL A 44 -0.29 6.91 12.51
N LEU A 45 -1.30 7.07 11.66
CA LEU A 45 -2.67 7.38 12.07
C LEU A 45 -3.29 6.25 12.92
N VAL A 46 -3.08 5.00 12.49
CA VAL A 46 -3.51 3.80 13.21
C VAL A 46 -2.81 3.69 14.57
N LEU A 47 -1.48 3.90 14.60
CA LEU A 47 -0.71 3.91 15.85
C LEU A 47 -1.21 4.98 16.83
N ILE A 48 -1.52 6.19 16.35
CA ILE A 48 -2.09 7.25 17.19
C ILE A 48 -3.47 6.84 17.72
N GLY A 49 -4.31 6.21 16.90
CA GLY A 49 -5.61 5.70 17.32
C GLY A 49 -5.51 4.66 18.45
N PHE A 50 -4.56 3.72 18.34
CA PHE A 50 -4.28 2.76 19.41
C PHE A 50 -3.68 3.41 20.65
N LEU A 51 -2.79 4.39 20.49
CA LEU A 51 -2.20 5.11 21.62
C LEU A 51 -3.27 5.88 22.41
N LEU A 52 -4.25 6.46 21.72
CA LEU A 52 -5.44 7.10 22.32
C LEU A 52 -6.32 6.10 23.08
N MET A 53 -6.37 4.84 22.64
CA MET A 53 -7.10 3.76 23.31
C MET A 53 -6.41 3.32 24.61
N ILE A 54 -5.08 3.35 24.65
CA ILE A 54 -4.26 2.92 25.80
C ILE A 54 -4.01 4.06 26.81
N GLY A 55 -3.91 5.30 26.35
CA GLY A 55 -3.52 6.48 27.16
C GLY A 55 -4.58 7.02 28.12
N GLY A 56 -5.43 6.16 28.67
CA GLY A 56 -6.53 6.55 29.56
C GLY A 56 -6.80 5.63 30.73
N GLY A 57 -5.90 4.67 30.98
CA GLY A 57 -5.92 3.80 32.15
C GLY A 57 -5.91 4.62 33.44
N SER A 58 -6.79 4.29 34.38
CA SER A 58 -6.74 4.86 35.72
C SER A 58 -5.47 4.37 36.43
N ASP A 59 -4.79 5.25 37.17
CA ASP A 59 -3.62 4.90 37.97
C ASP A 59 -3.93 3.86 39.07
N ASP A 60 -5.21 3.68 39.41
CA ASP A 60 -5.68 2.75 40.43
C ASP A 60 -6.68 1.74 39.84
N PRO A 61 -6.29 0.48 39.58
CA PRO A 61 -7.12 -0.53 38.92
C PRO A 61 -8.35 -0.95 39.75
N ASN A 62 -8.42 -0.56 41.02
CA ASN A 62 -9.54 -0.84 41.93
C ASN A 62 -10.57 0.30 41.99
N VAL A 63 -10.31 1.44 41.35
CA VAL A 63 -11.25 2.57 41.29
C VAL A 63 -11.83 2.64 39.89
N PHE A 64 -13.14 2.38 39.76
CA PHE A 64 -13.85 2.58 38.50
C PHE A 64 -13.84 4.08 38.14
N SER A 65 -12.88 4.50 37.32
CA SER A 65 -12.83 5.85 36.78
C SER A 65 -13.83 5.98 35.63
N TYR A 66 -14.82 6.87 35.78
CA TYR A 66 -15.76 7.24 34.72
C TYR A 66 -15.06 7.80 33.48
N GLU A 67 -13.78 8.20 33.59
CA GLU A 67 -12.98 8.66 32.46
C GLU A 67 -12.59 7.55 31.47
N LEU A 68 -12.65 6.27 31.91
CA LEU A 68 -12.51 5.10 31.02
C LEU A 68 -13.74 4.93 30.13
N PHE A 69 -14.92 5.27 30.63
CA PHE A 69 -16.20 5.25 29.90
C PHE A 69 -16.50 6.55 29.16
N SER A 70 -15.52 7.46 29.08
CA SER A 70 -15.70 8.64 28.25
C SER A 70 -15.91 8.19 26.80
N PHE A 71 -17.05 8.58 26.23
CA PHE A 71 -17.47 8.29 24.84
C PHE A 71 -16.36 8.61 23.82
N ARG A 72 -15.46 9.52 24.19
CA ARG A 72 -14.27 9.89 23.43
C ARG A 72 -13.26 8.74 23.26
N ARG A 73 -13.07 7.86 24.24
CA ARG A 73 -12.15 6.71 24.13
C ARG A 73 -12.86 5.46 23.64
N LEU A 74 -14.09 5.23 24.08
CA LEU A 74 -14.85 4.03 23.71
C LEU A 74 -15.37 4.08 22.25
N THR A 75 -15.68 5.27 21.74
CA THR A 75 -16.29 5.42 20.41
C THR A 75 -15.36 6.14 19.44
N LEU A 76 -14.79 7.27 19.87
CA LEU A 76 -13.97 8.11 19.00
C LEU A 76 -12.64 7.44 18.64
N ALA A 77 -11.99 6.73 19.58
CA ALA A 77 -10.73 6.04 19.28
C ALA A 77 -10.91 4.85 18.31
N PRO A 78 -11.88 3.92 18.49
CA PRO A 78 -12.10 2.86 17.51
C PRO A 78 -12.51 3.38 16.13
N ILE A 79 -13.32 4.44 16.06
CA ILE A 79 -13.67 5.08 14.79
C ILE A 79 -12.41 5.59 14.09
N LEU A 80 -11.49 6.22 14.83
CA LEU A 80 -10.25 6.75 14.28
C LEU A 80 -9.34 5.65 13.74
N VAL A 81 -9.27 4.50 14.43
CA VAL A 81 -8.56 3.29 13.96
C VAL A 81 -9.20 2.75 12.68
N ILE A 82 -10.53 2.62 12.63
CA ILE A 82 -11.26 2.16 11.44
C ILE A 82 -11.02 3.08 10.24
N VAL A 83 -11.08 4.41 10.46
CA VAL A 83 -10.78 5.41 9.43
C VAL A 83 -9.33 5.27 8.95
N GLY A 84 -8.38 5.06 9.87
CA GLY A 84 -6.98 4.79 9.52
C GLY A 84 -6.82 3.58 8.60
N PHE A 85 -7.47 2.47 8.93
CA PHE A 85 -7.47 1.28 8.07
C PHE A 85 -8.12 1.52 6.71
N ILE A 86 -9.23 2.27 6.64
CA ILE A 86 -9.88 2.62 5.37
C ILE A 86 -8.92 3.45 4.49
N VAL A 87 -8.21 4.41 5.07
CA VAL A 87 -7.22 5.23 4.37
C VAL A 87 -6.07 4.36 3.86
N GLU A 88 -5.59 3.42 4.65
CA GLU A 88 -4.49 2.52 4.28
C GLU A 88 -4.90 1.55 3.16
N ILE A 89 -6.09 0.96 3.25
CA ILE A 89 -6.69 0.15 2.18
C ILE A 89 -6.82 0.99 0.91
N TYR A 90 -7.32 2.23 1.00
CA TYR A 90 -7.44 3.12 -0.15
C TYR A 90 -6.08 3.49 -0.74
N ALA A 91 -5.06 3.74 0.08
CA ALA A 91 -3.71 4.06 -0.36
C ALA A 91 -3.07 2.91 -1.15
N ILE A 92 -3.27 1.67 -0.68
CA ILE A 92 -2.79 0.45 -1.35
C ILE A 92 -3.60 0.20 -2.63
N MET A 93 -4.93 0.30 -2.55
CA MET A 93 -5.85 0.00 -3.66
C MET A 93 -5.79 1.04 -4.78
N LYS A 94 -5.45 2.29 -4.47
CA LYS A 94 -5.31 3.36 -5.45
C LYS A 94 -4.16 3.02 -6.39
N LYS A 95 -4.50 2.37 -7.51
CA LYS A 95 -3.59 2.04 -8.61
C LYS A 95 -2.83 3.31 -9.01
N PRO A 96 -1.51 3.21 -9.25
CA PRO A 96 -0.75 4.37 -9.69
C PRO A 96 -1.39 4.90 -10.96
N LYS A 97 -1.81 6.17 -10.97
CA LYS A 97 -2.14 6.84 -12.23
C LYS A 97 -0.85 6.81 -13.03
N ALA A 98 -0.80 5.94 -14.03
CA ALA A 98 0.28 5.93 -15.00
C ALA A 98 0.14 7.24 -15.78
N ASN A 99 0.83 8.28 -15.35
CA ASN A 99 1.11 9.45 -16.17
C ASN A 99 2.10 9.07 -17.29
N GLN A 100 1.85 7.95 -17.99
CA GLN A 100 2.64 7.46 -19.11
C GLN A 100 1.88 7.58 -20.44
N GLU A 101 0.57 7.89 -20.43
CA GLU A 101 -0.18 8.15 -21.67
C GLU A 101 0.33 9.40 -22.41
N THR A 102 1.03 10.32 -21.73
CA THR A 102 1.58 11.53 -22.35
C THR A 102 2.93 11.31 -23.05
N LEU A 103 3.64 10.22 -22.75
CA LEU A 103 5.00 9.99 -23.28
C LEU A 103 4.98 9.09 -24.52
N VAL A 104 3.94 8.26 -24.69
CA VAL A 104 3.78 7.39 -25.86
C VAL A 104 3.21 8.18 -27.04
N SER A 105 2.23 9.06 -26.82
CA SER A 105 1.65 9.88 -27.91
C SER A 105 2.65 10.86 -28.53
N LYS A 106 3.63 11.32 -27.75
CA LYS A 106 4.61 12.31 -28.23
C LYS A 106 5.69 11.71 -29.14
N ASN A 107 6.06 10.44 -28.94
CA ASN A 107 7.07 9.75 -29.74
C ASN A 107 6.51 9.13 -31.03
N GLU A 108 5.20 8.94 -31.11
CA GLU A 108 4.50 8.50 -32.33
C GLU A 108 4.25 9.64 -33.31
N GLN A 109 4.20 10.90 -32.84
CA GLN A 109 4.13 12.09 -33.70
C GLN A 109 5.50 12.62 -34.18
N LEU A 110 6.59 11.93 -33.81
CA LEU A 110 7.96 12.26 -34.19
C LEU A 110 8.56 11.23 -35.17
N ARG A 111 7.73 10.34 -35.73
CA ARG A 111 8.03 9.44 -36.85
C ARG A 111 7.01 9.63 -37.95
#